data_AF-A0A7V5S5H5-F1
#
_entry.id   AF-A0A7V5S5H5-F1
#
_cell.length_a   1.000
_cell.length_b   1.000
_cell.length_c   1.000
_cell.angle_alpha   90.00
_cell.angle_beta   90.00
_cell.angle_gamma   90.00
#
_symmetry.space_group_name_H-M   'P 1'
#
loop_
_entity.id
_entity.type
_entity.pdbx_description
1 polymer ?
#
loop_
_entity_poly.entity_id
_entity_poly.type
_entity_poly.pdbx_seq_one_letter_code
_entity_poly.pdbx_strand_id
1 'polypeptide(L)'
;MAQTSVDRPLRVEHGSLFLYYCFDVGEEILLEKIEHIFGEAPTTSHLVVERLTPAYVQYRRPPLLIELGSIALSAHYAPAVCRAKLYDFGVISIVFKLPLQGELKDLIGVATELVGNPKVYQRAREQLQRLQSALAPGIVQASHSEEVEWEDYAIFSIEQFERPLSAQQLLSEYGSEIAKILRCEIEPLSASELSEAIRQPLSYYEDELALIDWNAAFLYDPRQSYDVPDVLEYAVAMLLELRTYDALLDRVLDRAYDDLEKKPSILTLRPFAAIIDYLSEVKLDVSEVIDKVTNSLKLIGDPYLARVYNVAATRFGLSAWQASVRQKLATVESL
;
A
#
# COMPACT_ATOMS: atom_id res chain seq x y z
N MET A 1 22.95 -34.63 17.86
CA MET A 1 23.70 -33.60 18.60
C MET A 1 24.00 -32.45 17.66
N ALA A 2 23.84 -31.23 18.17
CA ALA A 2 24.22 -29.93 17.59
C ALA A 2 23.28 -29.42 16.46
N GLN A 3 22.83 -28.17 16.45
CA GLN A 3 23.32 -26.97 17.13
C GLN A 3 22.21 -26.28 17.92
N THR A 4 22.45 -26.09 19.22
CA THR A 4 21.85 -24.99 19.97
C THR A 4 22.33 -23.71 19.27
N SER A 5 21.44 -23.00 18.56
CA SER A 5 21.76 -21.65 18.10
C SER A 5 22.15 -20.86 19.34
N VAL A 6 23.38 -20.37 19.37
CA VAL A 6 23.75 -19.35 20.34
C VAL A 6 22.87 -18.17 19.99
N ASP A 7 21.88 -17.89 20.85
CA ASP A 7 20.99 -16.74 20.79
C ASP A 7 21.86 -15.48 20.94
N ARG A 8 22.47 -15.08 19.82
CA ARG A 8 23.35 -13.93 19.76
C ARG A 8 22.44 -12.75 19.46
N PRO A 9 22.14 -11.89 20.43
CA PRO A 9 21.24 -10.76 20.19
C PRO A 9 21.80 -9.93 19.03
N LEU A 10 20.91 -9.48 18.15
CA LEU A 10 21.23 -8.53 17.08
C LEU A 10 20.52 -7.22 17.39
N ARG A 11 21.28 -6.13 17.38
CA ARG A 11 20.72 -4.79 17.62
C ARG A 11 20.55 -4.01 16.32
N VAL A 12 19.38 -3.39 16.18
CA VAL A 12 19.07 -2.34 15.20
C VAL A 12 19.55 -1.02 15.78
N GLU A 13 20.48 -0.37 15.08
CA GLU A 13 20.98 0.98 15.41
C GLU A 13 20.14 2.05 14.70
N HIS A 14 19.76 1.78 13.46
CA HIS A 14 18.87 2.64 12.69
C HIS A 14 17.89 1.80 11.87
N GLY A 15 16.61 1.98 12.12
CA GLY A 15 15.55 1.49 11.27
C GLY A 15 14.32 2.36 11.39
N SER A 16 13.31 2.04 10.61
CA SER A 16 12.00 2.68 10.62
C SER A 16 10.92 1.65 10.35
N LEU A 17 9.80 1.75 11.07
CA LEU A 17 8.55 1.11 10.73
C LEU A 17 7.71 2.12 9.95
N PHE A 18 7.33 1.75 8.73
CA PHE A 18 6.33 2.47 7.96
C PHE A 18 4.99 1.75 8.10
N LEU A 19 3.94 2.48 8.45
CA LEU A 19 2.56 1.99 8.44
C LEU A 19 1.80 2.79 7.39
N TYR A 20 1.37 2.11 6.33
CA TYR A 20 0.61 2.67 5.23
C TYR A 20 -0.88 2.42 5.45
N TYR A 21 -1.70 3.42 5.16
CA TYR A 21 -3.15 3.31 5.07
C TYR A 21 -3.60 4.01 3.79
N CYS A 22 -3.83 3.23 2.74
CA CYS A 22 -4.29 3.70 1.45
C CYS A 22 -5.82 3.80 1.48
N PHE A 23 -6.37 4.93 1.05
CA PHE A 23 -7.80 5.20 1.00
C PHE A 23 -8.23 5.59 -0.41
N ASP A 24 -9.33 4.99 -0.88
CA ASP A 24 -10.00 5.39 -2.11
C ASP A 24 -10.86 6.63 -1.84
N VAL A 25 -10.52 7.78 -2.44
CA VAL A 25 -11.22 9.04 -2.15
C VAL A 25 -12.06 9.56 -3.31
N GLY A 26 -11.92 8.99 -4.49
CA GLY A 26 -12.61 9.38 -5.72
C GLY A 26 -11.97 8.73 -6.94
N GLU A 27 -12.45 9.06 -8.15
CA GLU A 27 -11.91 8.50 -9.41
C GLU A 27 -10.58 9.13 -9.79
N GLU A 28 -10.45 10.45 -9.57
CA GLU A 28 -9.24 11.19 -9.91
C GLU A 28 -8.94 12.23 -8.83
N ILE A 29 -7.66 12.43 -8.53
CA ILE A 29 -7.17 13.60 -7.80
C ILE A 29 -6.44 14.50 -8.79
N LEU A 30 -6.99 15.70 -9.00
CA LEU A 30 -6.41 16.73 -9.84
C LEU A 30 -5.22 17.38 -9.13
N LEU A 31 -4.07 16.69 -9.15
CA LEU A 31 -2.86 17.06 -8.39
C LEU A 31 -2.41 18.51 -8.67
N GLU A 32 -2.53 18.99 -9.91
CA GLU A 32 -2.19 20.38 -10.27
C GLU A 32 -3.06 21.40 -9.52
N LYS A 33 -4.37 21.13 -9.38
CA LYS A 33 -5.26 22.02 -8.61
C LYS A 33 -4.87 22.02 -7.14
N ILE A 34 -4.49 20.86 -6.60
CA ILE A 34 -4.04 20.73 -5.21
C ILE A 34 -2.72 21.49 -5.01
N GLU A 35 -1.75 21.33 -5.92
CA GLU A 35 -0.49 22.10 -5.93
C GLU A 35 -0.75 23.61 -5.93
N HIS A 36 -1.71 24.11 -6.72
CA HIS A 36 -2.06 25.53 -6.72
C HIS A 36 -2.67 26.00 -5.39
N ILE A 37 -3.58 25.22 -4.80
CA ILE A 37 -4.23 25.55 -3.51
C ILE A 37 -3.20 25.67 -2.39
N PHE A 38 -2.22 24.77 -2.36
CA PHE A 38 -1.19 24.76 -1.31
C PHE A 38 0.05 25.60 -1.66
N GLY A 39 0.33 25.83 -2.94
CA GLY A 39 1.50 26.55 -3.45
C GLY A 39 1.37 28.08 -3.42
N GLU A 40 0.16 28.64 -3.43
CA GLU A 40 -0.08 30.09 -3.31
C GLU A 40 -0.32 30.58 -1.87
N ALA A 41 -0.38 29.67 -0.88
CA ALA A 41 -0.66 30.04 0.51
C ALA A 41 0.61 30.52 1.24
N PRO A 42 0.66 31.78 1.73
CA PRO A 42 1.79 32.27 2.50
C PRO A 42 1.78 31.61 3.90
N THR A 43 2.66 30.61 4.09
CA THR A 43 3.27 30.29 5.39
C THR A 43 2.31 30.17 6.58
N THR A 44 1.25 29.35 6.47
CA THR A 44 0.45 28.95 7.66
C THR A 44 0.05 27.48 7.69
N SER A 45 0.41 26.66 6.70
CA SER A 45 0.32 25.21 6.81
C SER A 45 1.74 24.65 6.84
N HIS A 46 2.07 23.80 7.81
CA HIS A 46 3.36 23.11 7.90
C HIS A 46 3.54 22.02 6.82
N LEU A 47 2.74 22.09 5.75
CA LEU A 47 2.68 21.11 4.69
C LEU A 47 3.78 21.45 3.68
N VAL A 48 4.94 20.82 3.82
CA VAL A 48 5.95 20.84 2.76
C VAL A 48 5.44 19.93 1.65
N VAL A 49 5.34 20.49 0.45
CA VAL A 49 4.89 19.80 -0.75
C VAL A 49 6.08 19.57 -1.65
N GLU A 50 6.45 18.31 -1.84
CA GLU A 50 7.55 17.88 -2.72
C GLU A 50 7.06 16.79 -3.68
N ARG A 51 7.50 16.85 -4.94
CA ARG A 51 7.29 15.76 -5.89
C ARG A 51 8.32 14.67 -5.59
N LEU A 52 7.87 13.55 -5.04
CA LEU A 52 8.66 12.33 -5.05
C LEU A 52 8.61 11.79 -6.48
N THR A 53 9.68 12.00 -7.22
CA THR A 53 9.92 11.26 -8.45
C THR A 53 11.06 10.30 -8.16
N PRO A 54 10.80 9.10 -7.62
CA PRO A 54 11.81 8.06 -7.66
C PRO A 54 12.15 7.88 -9.13
N ALA A 55 13.42 8.11 -9.52
CA ALA A 55 13.84 8.23 -10.92
C ALA A 55 13.52 6.99 -11.78
N TYR A 56 13.15 5.90 -11.12
CA TYR A 56 12.81 4.63 -11.71
C TYR A 56 11.29 4.52 -12.03
N VAL A 57 10.36 5.05 -11.21
CA VAL A 57 8.93 4.95 -11.55
C VAL A 57 8.54 5.96 -12.63
N GLN A 58 8.14 5.48 -13.80
CA GLN A 58 7.51 6.24 -14.88
C GLN A 58 6.06 6.57 -14.52
N TYR A 59 5.87 7.37 -13.47
CA TYR A 59 4.57 7.96 -13.20
C TYR A 59 4.15 8.84 -14.39
N ARG A 60 2.91 8.68 -14.85
CA ARG A 60 2.32 9.65 -15.78
C ARG A 60 2.21 11.02 -15.11
N ARG A 61 1.84 11.04 -13.83
CA ARG A 61 1.92 12.19 -12.92
C ARG A 61 2.48 11.73 -11.57
N PRO A 62 3.64 12.24 -11.13
CA PRO A 62 4.21 11.88 -9.82
C PRO A 62 3.23 12.22 -8.69
N PRO A 63 3.15 11.37 -7.65
CA PRO A 63 2.26 11.62 -6.53
C PRO A 63 2.70 12.85 -5.73
N LEU A 64 1.73 13.52 -5.11
CA LEU A 64 1.97 14.70 -4.28
C LEU A 64 2.18 14.30 -2.82
N LEU A 65 3.28 14.72 -2.21
CA LEU A 65 3.55 14.50 -0.78
C LEU A 65 3.07 15.71 0.04
N ILE A 66 2.44 15.43 1.17
CA ILE A 66 1.97 16.43 2.14
C ILE A 66 2.48 16.02 3.53
N GLU A 67 3.34 16.83 4.14
CA GLU A 67 3.83 16.61 5.52
C GLU A 67 2.76 16.96 6.57
N LEU A 68 2.34 15.99 7.40
CA LEU A 68 1.28 16.17 8.40
C LEU A 68 1.80 16.35 9.83
N GLY A 69 3.12 16.45 10.00
CA GLY A 69 3.79 16.62 11.30
C GLY A 69 4.01 15.30 12.04
N SER A 70 3.98 15.32 13.37
CA SER A 70 4.26 14.13 14.20
C SER A 70 3.04 13.73 15.03
N ILE A 71 2.76 12.42 15.08
CA ILE A 71 1.56 11.84 15.71
C ILE A 71 1.97 10.69 16.63
N ALA A 72 1.47 10.72 17.87
CA ALA A 72 1.64 9.62 18.81
C ALA A 72 0.68 8.47 18.46
N LEU A 73 1.24 7.31 18.08
CA LEU A 73 0.48 6.09 17.80
C LEU A 73 0.32 5.20 19.03
N SER A 74 1.29 5.26 19.94
CA SER A 74 1.33 4.53 21.22
C SER A 74 2.01 5.40 22.28
N ALA A 75 1.80 5.07 23.56
CA ALA A 75 2.53 5.64 24.67
C ALA A 75 3.94 5.02 24.87
N HIS A 76 4.22 3.88 24.24
CA HIS A 76 5.48 3.13 24.40
C HIS A 76 6.58 3.58 23.43
N TYR A 77 6.21 4.24 22.32
CA TYR A 77 7.14 4.60 21.25
C TYR A 77 7.17 6.11 21.01
N ALA A 78 8.21 6.58 20.33
CA ALA A 78 8.30 7.97 19.90
C ALA A 78 7.12 8.34 18.98
N PRO A 79 6.73 9.63 18.88
CA PRO A 79 5.79 10.06 17.86
C PRO A 79 6.27 9.71 16.45
N ALA A 80 5.38 9.17 15.62
CA ALA A 80 5.67 8.87 14.23
C ALA A 80 5.58 10.15 13.38
N VAL A 81 6.45 10.30 12.40
CA VAL A 81 6.29 11.31 11.34
C VAL A 81 5.13 10.88 10.46
N CYS A 82 4.16 11.75 10.25
CA CYS A 82 2.97 11.48 9.46
C CYS A 82 3.01 12.26 8.16
N ARG A 83 2.71 11.58 7.06
CA ARG A 83 2.64 12.13 5.69
C ARG A 83 1.39 11.65 5.00
N ALA A 84 0.92 12.40 4.01
CA ALA A 84 -0.03 11.92 3.02
C ALA A 84 0.60 11.94 1.63
N LYS A 85 0.46 10.85 0.89
CA LYS A 85 0.85 10.74 -0.52
C LYS A 85 -0.43 10.64 -1.36
N LEU A 86 -0.63 11.57 -2.29
CA LEU A 86 -1.80 11.65 -3.15
C LEU A 86 -1.43 11.12 -4.53
N TYR A 87 -2.16 10.12 -4.98
CA TYR A 87 -2.06 9.56 -6.31
C TYR A 87 -3.13 10.16 -7.21
N ASP A 88 -2.79 10.42 -8.48
CA ASP A 88 -3.70 11.03 -9.44
C ASP A 88 -4.92 10.16 -9.73
N PHE A 89 -4.79 8.84 -9.57
CA PHE A 89 -5.87 7.85 -9.73
C PHE A 89 -6.80 7.71 -8.52
N GLY A 90 -6.91 8.72 -7.65
CA GLY A 90 -7.97 8.69 -6.62
C GLY A 90 -7.58 8.12 -5.26
N VAL A 91 -6.30 7.74 -5.06
CA VAL A 91 -5.83 7.18 -3.79
C VAL A 91 -5.08 8.20 -2.94
N ILE A 92 -5.38 8.24 -1.63
CA ILE A 92 -4.58 8.93 -0.63
C ILE A 92 -4.00 7.91 0.35
N SER A 93 -2.67 7.84 0.41
CA SER A 93 -1.94 7.02 1.37
C SER A 93 -1.51 7.87 2.57
N ILE A 94 -2.01 7.54 3.76
CA ILE A 94 -1.51 8.09 5.02
C ILE A 94 -0.38 7.19 5.52
N VAL A 95 0.80 7.77 5.69
CA VAL A 95 2.01 7.05 6.08
C VAL A 95 2.48 7.52 7.44
N PHE A 96 2.63 6.59 8.38
CA PHE A 96 3.33 6.83 9.64
C PHE A 96 4.72 6.21 9.60
N LYS A 97 5.77 7.04 9.74
CA LYS A 97 7.16 6.60 9.89
C LYS A 97 7.57 6.70 11.35
N LEU A 98 7.74 5.54 12.00
CA LEU A 98 8.21 5.41 13.37
C LEU A 98 9.68 4.98 13.39
N PRO A 99 10.60 5.66 14.08
CA PRO A 99 11.97 5.18 14.21
C PRO A 99 12.04 3.89 15.03
N LEU A 100 12.90 2.95 14.60
CA LEU A 100 13.16 1.67 15.27
C LEU A 100 14.62 1.61 15.75
N GLN A 101 14.80 1.22 17.00
CA GLN A 101 16.08 0.94 17.64
C GLN A 101 15.89 -0.13 18.70
N GLY A 102 16.91 -0.93 18.99
CA GLY A 102 16.86 -1.96 20.04
C GLY A 102 17.20 -3.35 19.51
N GLU A 103 16.84 -4.41 20.24
CA GLU A 103 17.08 -5.78 19.77
C GLU A 103 16.06 -6.16 18.69
N LEU A 104 16.53 -6.85 17.64
CA LEU A 104 15.69 -7.30 16.54
C LEU A 104 14.48 -8.10 17.04
N LYS A 105 14.71 -8.97 18.03
CA LYS A 105 13.66 -9.79 18.63
C LYS A 105 12.53 -8.97 19.27
N ASP A 106 12.82 -7.77 19.76
CA ASP A 106 11.85 -6.91 20.44
C ASP A 106 10.93 -6.18 19.44
N LEU A 107 11.30 -6.13 18.15
CA LEU A 107 10.46 -5.57 17.11
C LEU A 107 9.14 -6.32 16.94
N ILE A 108 9.03 -7.58 17.41
CA ILE A 108 7.75 -8.29 17.45
C ILE A 108 6.72 -7.61 18.35
N GLY A 109 7.17 -6.96 19.44
CA GLY A 109 6.28 -6.18 20.31
C GLY A 109 5.75 -4.95 19.59
N VAL A 110 6.60 -4.31 18.76
CA VAL A 110 6.18 -3.19 17.91
C VAL A 110 5.17 -3.66 16.86
N ALA A 111 5.44 -4.80 16.22
CA ALA A 111 4.58 -5.38 15.20
C ALA A 111 3.18 -5.71 15.75
N THR A 112 3.13 -6.47 16.85
CA THR A 112 1.87 -6.90 17.47
C THR A 112 1.07 -5.76 18.10
N GLU A 113 1.72 -4.68 18.52
CA GLU A 113 1.03 -3.50 19.06
C GLU A 113 0.47 -2.59 17.96
N LEU A 114 1.19 -2.38 16.86
CA LEU A 114 0.87 -1.33 15.89
C LEU A 114 0.25 -1.82 14.58
N VAL A 115 0.70 -2.96 14.05
CA VAL A 115 0.26 -3.46 12.74
C VAL A 115 -1.17 -3.99 12.84
N GLY A 116 -2.05 -3.57 11.93
CA GLY A 116 -3.47 -3.92 11.95
C GLY A 116 -4.25 -3.39 13.16
N ASN A 117 -3.67 -2.48 13.97
CA ASN A 117 -4.33 -1.98 15.17
C ASN A 117 -5.45 -0.99 14.80
N PRO A 118 -6.72 -1.24 15.23
CA PRO A 118 -7.84 -0.35 14.93
C PRO A 118 -7.66 1.09 15.41
N LYS A 119 -6.91 1.32 16.49
CA LYS A 119 -6.62 2.67 16.98
C LYS A 119 -5.68 3.43 16.04
N VAL A 120 -4.71 2.74 15.44
CA VAL A 120 -3.80 3.35 14.45
C VAL A 120 -4.56 3.68 13.17
N TYR A 121 -5.42 2.76 12.71
CA TYR A 121 -6.37 3.05 11.62
C TYR A 121 -7.23 4.29 11.88
N GLN A 122 -7.78 4.43 13.09
CA GLN A 122 -8.55 5.64 13.45
C GLN A 122 -7.71 6.92 13.37
N ARG A 123 -6.41 6.88 13.74
CA ARG A 123 -5.51 8.03 13.54
C ARG A 123 -5.31 8.37 12.06
N ALA A 124 -5.20 7.37 11.20
CA ALA A 124 -5.10 7.56 9.76
C ALA A 124 -6.37 8.20 9.19
N ARG A 125 -7.54 7.69 9.59
CA ARG A 125 -8.85 8.27 9.26
C ARG A 125 -9.00 9.72 9.70
N GLU A 126 -8.59 10.05 10.92
CA GLU A 126 -8.58 11.43 11.43
C GLU A 126 -7.72 12.35 10.55
N GLN A 127 -6.56 11.87 10.08
CA GLN A 127 -5.70 12.65 9.18
C GLN A 127 -6.33 12.83 7.80
N LEU A 128 -6.94 11.78 7.25
CA LEU A 128 -7.66 11.88 6.00
C LEU A 128 -8.80 12.90 6.09
N GLN A 129 -9.62 12.85 7.14
CA GLN A 129 -10.73 13.79 7.36
C GLN A 129 -10.26 15.25 7.44
N ARG A 130 -9.12 15.49 8.08
CA ARG A 130 -8.50 16.83 8.13
C ARG A 130 -8.11 17.32 6.72
N LEU A 131 -7.63 16.42 5.87
CA LEU A 131 -7.25 16.74 4.49
C LEU A 131 -8.46 16.90 3.56
N GLN A 132 -9.51 16.10 3.75
CA GLN A 132 -10.68 16.06 2.85
C GLN A 132 -11.26 17.46 2.56
N SER A 133 -11.40 18.31 3.57
CA SER A 133 -11.95 19.66 3.36
C SER A 133 -11.06 20.53 2.45
N ALA A 134 -9.75 20.41 2.59
CA ALA A 134 -8.79 21.15 1.78
C ALA A 134 -8.60 20.55 0.38
N LEU A 135 -8.76 19.23 0.25
CA LEU A 135 -8.59 18.49 -1.01
C LEU A 135 -9.86 18.42 -1.86
N ALA A 136 -11.05 18.62 -1.26
CA ALA A 136 -12.33 18.50 -1.95
C ALA A 136 -12.41 19.22 -3.31
N PRO A 137 -11.86 20.44 -3.52
CA PRO A 137 -11.93 21.09 -4.83
C PRO A 137 -11.13 20.39 -5.96
N GLY A 138 -10.19 19.52 -5.60
CA GLY A 138 -9.36 18.76 -6.52
C GLY A 138 -9.71 17.27 -6.61
N ILE A 139 -10.68 16.77 -5.85
CA ILE A 139 -11.12 15.38 -5.92
C ILE A 139 -12.31 15.27 -6.89
N VAL A 140 -12.16 14.45 -7.93
CA VAL A 140 -13.25 14.05 -8.82
C VAL A 140 -14.01 12.93 -8.13
N GLN A 141 -15.23 13.24 -7.71
CA GLN A 141 -15.98 12.38 -6.80
C GLN A 141 -16.77 11.33 -7.58
N ALA A 142 -16.48 10.06 -7.30
CA ALA A 142 -17.43 8.97 -7.51
C ALA A 142 -17.32 7.92 -6.39
N SER A 143 -17.29 8.36 -5.13
CA SER A 143 -17.35 7.40 -4.02
C SER A 143 -18.71 6.71 -4.04
N HIS A 144 -18.72 5.45 -4.51
CA HIS A 144 -19.95 4.68 -4.74
C HIS A 144 -20.47 3.99 -3.47
N SER A 145 -19.70 3.99 -2.38
CA SER A 145 -20.01 3.44 -1.05
C SER A 145 -20.12 4.53 0.01
N GLU A 146 -20.95 4.30 1.03
CA GLU A 146 -21.01 5.17 2.21
C GLU A 146 -19.73 5.10 3.05
N GLU A 147 -19.01 3.97 2.98
CA GLU A 147 -17.70 3.76 3.59
C GLU A 147 -16.59 3.81 2.54
N VAL A 148 -15.50 4.50 2.87
CA VAL A 148 -14.31 4.58 2.02
C VAL A 148 -13.52 3.27 2.13
N GLU A 149 -13.32 2.60 1.00
CA GLU A 149 -12.46 1.43 0.87
C GLU A 149 -11.00 1.78 1.23
N TRP A 150 -10.30 0.83 1.83
CA TRP A 150 -8.92 1.05 2.28
C TRP A 150 -8.12 -0.24 2.37
N GLU A 151 -6.80 -0.09 2.32
CA GLU A 151 -5.82 -1.16 2.56
C GLU A 151 -4.71 -0.65 3.48
N ASP A 152 -4.16 -1.52 4.33
CA ASP A 152 -2.99 -1.23 5.14
C ASP A 152 -1.80 -2.14 4.81
N TYR A 153 -0.61 -1.63 5.10
CA TYR A 153 0.62 -2.40 4.96
C TYR A 153 1.71 -1.90 5.90
N ALA A 154 2.54 -2.81 6.40
CA ALA A 154 3.66 -2.47 7.27
C ALA A 154 5.01 -2.75 6.60
N ILE A 155 5.99 -1.87 6.78
CA ILE A 155 7.35 -2.10 6.31
C ILE A 155 8.34 -1.84 7.45
N PHE A 156 9.01 -2.90 7.89
CA PHE A 156 10.16 -2.82 8.79
C PHE A 156 11.40 -2.59 7.94
N SER A 157 11.87 -1.34 7.85
CA SER A 157 13.04 -0.96 7.06
C SER A 157 14.22 -0.73 7.98
N ILE A 158 15.22 -1.60 7.90
CA ILE A 158 16.44 -1.52 8.69
C ILE A 158 17.55 -0.93 7.83
N GLU A 159 18.10 0.18 8.28
CA GLU A 159 19.22 0.85 7.61
C GLU A 159 20.55 0.39 8.23
N GLN A 160 20.58 0.12 9.52
CA GLN A 160 21.81 -0.22 10.22
C GLN A 160 21.58 -1.17 11.40
N PHE A 161 22.32 -2.27 11.38
CA PHE A 161 22.53 -3.12 12.55
C PHE A 161 23.87 -2.78 13.23
N GLU A 162 24.06 -3.21 14.46
CA GLU A 162 25.33 -3.06 15.22
C GLU A 162 26.56 -3.68 14.54
N ARG A 163 26.34 -4.53 13.53
CA ARG A 163 27.36 -5.15 12.70
C ARG A 163 26.83 -5.38 11.29
N PRO A 164 27.66 -5.26 10.24
CA PRO A 164 27.26 -5.60 8.89
C PRO A 164 26.95 -7.10 8.80
N LEU A 165 25.88 -7.44 8.09
CA LEU A 165 25.46 -8.82 7.85
C LEU A 165 25.13 -8.99 6.37
N SER A 166 25.49 -10.13 5.79
CA SER A 166 24.91 -10.50 4.49
C SER A 166 23.46 -10.94 4.65
N ALA A 167 22.67 -10.86 3.57
CA ALA A 167 21.32 -11.39 3.53
C ALA A 167 21.27 -12.87 3.97
N GLN A 168 22.27 -13.65 3.54
CA GLN A 168 22.37 -15.06 3.91
C GLN A 168 22.64 -15.26 5.40
N GLN A 169 23.54 -14.45 6.00
CA GLN A 169 23.78 -14.48 7.45
C GLN A 169 22.51 -14.10 8.21
N LEU A 170 21.85 -13.02 7.80
CA LEU A 170 20.64 -12.52 8.44
C LEU A 170 19.52 -13.58 8.43
N LEU A 171 19.31 -14.25 7.30
CA LEU A 171 18.31 -15.34 7.20
C LEU A 171 18.70 -16.58 8.01
N SER A 172 19.97 -16.96 8.01
CA SER A 172 20.44 -18.17 8.70
C SER A 172 20.51 -18.03 10.22
N GLU A 173 20.88 -16.84 10.71
CA GLU A 173 21.04 -16.55 12.14
C GLU A 173 19.74 -16.00 12.75
N TYR A 174 18.94 -15.24 11.99
CA TYR A 174 17.80 -14.46 12.51
C TYR A 174 16.49 -14.64 11.74
N GLY A 175 16.41 -15.62 10.84
CA GLY A 175 15.21 -15.85 10.02
C GLY A 175 13.95 -16.15 10.83
N SER A 176 14.09 -16.71 12.04
CA SER A 176 12.98 -16.98 12.95
C SER A 176 12.38 -15.69 13.52
N GLU A 177 13.22 -14.77 14.02
CA GLU A 177 12.78 -13.47 14.50
C GLU A 177 12.13 -12.66 13.38
N ILE A 178 12.75 -12.64 12.20
CA ILE A 178 12.23 -11.91 11.04
C ILE A 178 10.88 -12.48 10.59
N ALA A 179 10.72 -13.80 10.54
CA ALA A 179 9.46 -14.45 10.21
C ALA A 179 8.35 -14.07 11.20
N LYS A 180 8.67 -14.04 12.51
CA LYS A 180 7.71 -13.59 13.53
C LYS A 180 7.28 -12.14 13.33
N ILE A 181 8.23 -11.25 13.06
CA ILE A 181 7.96 -9.83 12.77
C ILE A 181 7.01 -9.72 11.57
N LEU A 182 7.31 -10.40 10.47
CA LEU A 182 6.48 -10.41 9.25
C LEU A 182 5.05 -10.93 9.51
N ARG A 183 4.92 -11.94 10.38
CA ARG A 183 3.63 -12.56 10.72
C ARG A 183 2.89 -11.86 11.86
N CYS A 184 3.53 -10.90 12.54
CA CYS A 184 3.02 -10.32 13.78
C CYS A 184 2.64 -11.39 14.83
N GLU A 185 3.43 -12.46 14.92
CA GLU A 185 3.17 -13.60 15.82
C GLU A 185 4.29 -13.75 16.87
N ILE A 186 3.90 -13.75 18.15
CA ILE A 186 4.85 -13.88 19.27
C ILE A 186 5.23 -15.35 19.46
N GLU A 187 4.26 -16.25 19.27
CA GLU A 187 4.45 -17.67 19.46
C GLU A 187 5.41 -18.27 18.41
N PRO A 188 6.06 -19.40 18.70
CA PRO A 188 6.91 -20.07 17.73
C PRO A 188 6.13 -20.49 16.48
N LEU A 189 6.62 -20.08 15.31
CA LEU A 189 6.09 -20.53 14.03
C LEU A 189 6.46 -22.00 13.77
N SER A 190 5.58 -22.72 13.08
CA SER A 190 5.94 -24.05 12.56
C SER A 190 7.07 -23.94 11.54
N ALA A 191 7.82 -25.02 11.33
CA ALA A 191 8.90 -25.03 10.33
C ALA A 191 8.40 -24.69 8.91
N SER A 192 7.17 -25.09 8.58
CA SER A 192 6.54 -24.75 7.29
C SER A 192 6.21 -23.26 7.20
N GLU A 193 5.64 -22.68 8.25
CA GLU A 193 5.29 -21.26 8.29
C GLU A 193 6.51 -20.36 8.27
N LEU A 194 7.56 -20.73 9.01
CA LEU A 194 8.84 -20.04 8.98
C LEU A 194 9.43 -20.07 7.56
N SER A 195 9.47 -21.26 6.96
CA SER A 195 9.99 -21.42 5.59
C SER A 195 9.19 -20.61 4.57
N GLU A 196 7.87 -20.52 4.75
CA GLU A 196 6.97 -19.77 3.88
C GLU A 196 7.17 -18.25 3.98
N ALA A 197 7.30 -17.74 5.20
CA ALA A 197 7.52 -16.32 5.48
C ALA A 197 8.81 -15.82 4.83
N ILE A 198 9.90 -16.62 4.90
CA ILE A 198 11.22 -16.22 4.39
C ILE A 198 11.56 -16.80 3.01
N ARG A 199 10.59 -17.40 2.31
CA ARG A 199 10.82 -18.23 1.09
C ARG A 199 11.47 -17.48 -0.09
N GLN A 200 11.13 -16.21 -0.30
CA GLN A 200 11.52 -15.46 -1.49
C GLN A 200 12.32 -14.21 -1.13
N PRO A 201 13.56 -14.37 -0.63
CA PRO A 201 14.42 -13.24 -0.37
C PRO A 201 14.85 -12.58 -1.69
N LEU A 202 14.82 -11.26 -1.71
CA LEU A 202 15.32 -10.44 -2.80
C LEU A 202 16.54 -9.64 -2.33
N SER A 203 17.61 -9.68 -3.11
CA SER A 203 18.85 -8.95 -2.84
C SER A 203 19.40 -8.45 -4.18
N TYR A 204 19.88 -7.20 -4.20
CA TYR A 204 20.70 -6.70 -5.30
C TYR A 204 22.18 -6.81 -4.93
N TYR A 205 22.56 -6.30 -3.76
CA TYR A 205 23.87 -6.53 -3.14
C TYR A 205 23.82 -7.62 -2.06
N GLU A 206 24.99 -8.16 -1.68
CA GLU A 206 25.08 -9.28 -0.72
C GLU A 206 24.59 -8.94 0.69
N ASP A 207 24.66 -7.67 1.06
CA ASP A 207 24.27 -7.06 2.34
C ASP A 207 22.94 -6.29 2.24
N GLU A 208 22.07 -6.72 1.33
CA GLU A 208 20.70 -6.22 1.21
C GLU A 208 19.71 -7.37 1.25
N LEU A 209 18.58 -7.18 1.93
CA LEU A 209 17.50 -8.18 1.99
C LEU A 209 16.15 -7.48 1.90
N ALA A 210 15.31 -7.93 0.99
CA ALA A 210 13.89 -7.63 0.99
C ALA A 210 13.09 -8.94 1.10
N LEU A 211 12.26 -9.02 2.12
CA LEU A 211 11.26 -10.06 2.33
C LEU A 211 9.89 -9.41 2.29
N ILE A 212 9.01 -9.94 1.45
CA ILE A 212 7.68 -9.40 1.21
C ILE A 212 6.65 -10.48 1.54
N ASP A 213 5.75 -10.15 2.44
CA ASP A 213 4.58 -10.95 2.81
C ASP A 213 3.29 -10.16 2.56
N TRP A 214 2.13 -10.76 2.79
CA TRP A 214 0.82 -10.17 2.55
C TRP A 214 0.54 -8.95 3.45
N ASN A 215 0.90 -9.01 4.74
CA ASN A 215 0.61 -7.93 5.70
C ASN A 215 1.80 -6.99 5.94
N ALA A 216 3.02 -7.46 5.69
CA ALA A 216 4.22 -6.72 6.02
C ALA A 216 5.42 -7.08 5.13
N ALA A 217 6.40 -6.19 5.09
CA ALA A 217 7.72 -6.43 4.53
C ALA A 217 8.82 -6.18 5.57
N PHE A 218 9.93 -6.88 5.40
CA PHE A 218 11.17 -6.67 6.15
C PHE A 218 12.27 -6.33 5.14
N LEU A 219 12.86 -5.15 5.29
CA LEU A 219 13.91 -4.63 4.44
C LEU A 219 15.16 -4.42 5.28
N TYR A 220 16.30 -4.80 4.72
CA TYR A 220 17.62 -4.39 5.18
C TYR A 220 18.35 -3.79 3.98
N ASP A 221 18.61 -2.50 4.03
CA ASP A 221 19.35 -1.76 3.00
C ASP A 221 20.28 -0.75 3.67
N PRO A 222 21.56 -1.10 3.89
CA PRO A 222 22.53 -0.20 4.51
C PRO A 222 23.00 0.94 3.61
N ARG A 223 22.72 0.87 2.30
CA ARG A 223 23.11 1.90 1.33
C ARG A 223 21.99 2.88 1.03
N GLN A 224 20.75 2.49 1.31
CA GLN A 224 19.54 3.23 0.94
C GLN A 224 19.55 3.50 -0.57
N SER A 225 19.94 2.48 -1.35
CA SER A 225 20.16 2.60 -2.80
C SER A 225 18.86 2.61 -3.58
N TYR A 226 17.81 2.03 -3.00
CA TYR A 226 16.55 1.74 -3.67
C TYR A 226 15.37 2.13 -2.80
N ASP A 227 14.42 2.86 -3.36
CA ASP A 227 13.17 3.23 -2.70
C ASP A 227 12.15 2.07 -2.79
N VAL A 228 12.54 0.89 -2.30
CA VAL A 228 11.66 -0.29 -2.18
C VAL A 228 10.34 0.03 -1.46
N PRO A 229 10.30 0.84 -0.37
CA PRO A 229 9.05 1.22 0.27
C PRO A 229 8.03 1.86 -0.68
N ASP A 230 8.46 2.71 -1.61
CA ASP A 230 7.56 3.38 -2.57
C ASP A 230 6.97 2.38 -3.58
N VAL A 231 7.74 1.36 -3.99
CA VAL A 231 7.25 0.29 -4.87
C VAL A 231 6.19 -0.57 -4.17
N LEU A 232 6.41 -0.87 -2.88
CA LEU A 232 5.47 -1.64 -2.08
C LEU A 232 4.19 -0.85 -1.79
N GLU A 233 4.31 0.43 -1.42
CA GLU A 233 3.17 1.33 -1.26
C GLU A 233 2.34 1.41 -2.55
N TYR A 234 3.00 1.55 -3.71
CA TYR A 234 2.31 1.57 -4.99
C TYR A 234 1.58 0.24 -5.27
N ALA A 235 2.20 -0.90 -4.97
CA ALA A 235 1.54 -2.21 -5.14
C ALA A 235 0.32 -2.37 -4.21
N VAL A 236 0.35 -1.80 -3.01
CA VAL A 236 -0.80 -1.74 -2.09
C VAL A 236 -1.90 -0.82 -2.65
N ALA A 237 -1.54 0.33 -3.22
CA ALA A 237 -2.50 1.20 -3.90
C ALA A 237 -3.18 0.49 -5.08
N MET A 238 -2.44 -0.30 -5.87
CA MET A 238 -3.03 -1.11 -6.95
C MET A 238 -3.93 -2.24 -6.44
N LEU A 239 -3.65 -2.82 -5.27
CA LEU A 239 -4.55 -3.78 -4.63
C LEU A 239 -5.88 -3.12 -4.29
N LEU A 240 -5.83 -1.92 -3.68
CA LEU A 240 -7.00 -1.13 -3.32
C LEU A 240 -7.85 -0.79 -4.54
N GLU A 241 -7.24 -0.31 -5.63
CA GLU A 241 -7.92 -0.02 -6.90
C GLU A 241 -8.70 -1.24 -7.41
N LEU A 242 -8.02 -2.39 -7.52
CA LEU A 242 -8.65 -3.61 -8.04
C LEU A 242 -9.81 -4.07 -7.16
N ARG A 243 -9.69 -3.96 -5.83
CA ARG A 243 -10.75 -4.33 -4.89
C ARG A 243 -11.92 -3.37 -4.94
N THR A 244 -11.65 -2.08 -5.11
CA THR A 244 -12.68 -1.05 -5.27
C THR A 244 -13.48 -1.28 -6.55
N TYR A 245 -12.81 -1.53 -7.68
CA TYR A 245 -13.50 -1.87 -8.94
C TYR A 245 -14.26 -3.19 -8.85
N ASP A 246 -13.71 -4.20 -8.15
CA ASP A 246 -14.39 -5.48 -7.96
C ASP A 246 -15.72 -5.31 -7.21
N ALA A 247 -15.73 -4.52 -6.12
CA ALA A 247 -16.91 -4.19 -5.34
C ALA A 247 -17.87 -3.24 -6.07
N LEU A 248 -17.35 -2.34 -6.91
CA LEU A 248 -18.17 -1.50 -7.77
C LEU A 248 -18.96 -2.35 -8.79
N LEU A 249 -18.27 -3.24 -9.50
CA LEU A 249 -18.88 -4.09 -10.52
C LEU A 249 -19.90 -5.06 -9.92
N ASP A 250 -19.69 -5.57 -8.70
CA ASP A 250 -20.71 -6.34 -7.98
C ASP A 250 -22.00 -5.55 -7.79
N ARG A 251 -21.90 -4.31 -7.28
CA ARG A 251 -23.07 -3.46 -7.08
C ARG A 251 -23.80 -3.13 -8.39
N VAL A 252 -23.05 -2.97 -9.48
CA VAL A 252 -23.65 -2.72 -10.80
C VAL A 252 -24.39 -3.96 -11.31
N LEU A 253 -23.79 -5.15 -11.17
CA LEU A 253 -24.43 -6.42 -11.53
C LEU A 253 -25.71 -6.65 -10.72
N ASP A 254 -25.67 -6.48 -9.40
CA ASP A 254 -26.83 -6.65 -8.52
C ASP A 254 -27.99 -5.75 -8.95
N ARG A 255 -27.73 -4.46 -9.24
CA ARG A 255 -28.75 -3.52 -9.72
C ARG A 255 -29.33 -3.94 -11.08
N ALA A 256 -28.49 -4.39 -12.00
CA ALA A 256 -28.94 -4.82 -13.31
C ALA A 256 -29.85 -6.05 -13.22
N TYR A 257 -29.53 -7.02 -12.35
CA TYR A 257 -30.38 -8.17 -12.08
C TYR A 257 -31.72 -7.76 -11.42
N ASP A 258 -31.69 -6.89 -10.41
CA ASP A 258 -32.90 -6.36 -9.76
C ASP A 258 -33.86 -5.67 -10.74
N ASP A 259 -33.31 -4.96 -11.73
CA ASP A 259 -34.10 -4.26 -12.74
C ASP A 259 -34.69 -5.20 -13.80
N LEU A 260 -34.01 -6.31 -14.10
CA LEU A 260 -34.57 -7.38 -14.96
C LEU A 260 -35.73 -8.14 -14.30
N GLU A 261 -35.72 -8.27 -12.96
CA GLU A 261 -36.80 -8.95 -12.22
C GLU A 261 -38.07 -8.10 -12.06
N LYS A 262 -37.97 -6.76 -12.11
CA LYS A 262 -39.12 -5.86 -12.01
C LYS A 262 -39.90 -5.83 -13.33
N LYS A 263 -41.22 -6.08 -13.28
CA LYS A 263 -42.10 -6.02 -14.46
C LYS A 263 -41.96 -4.67 -15.20
N PRO A 264 -41.80 -4.66 -16.53
CA PRO A 264 -41.61 -3.43 -17.28
C PRO A 264 -42.87 -2.54 -17.19
N SER A 265 -42.73 -1.39 -16.55
CA SER A 265 -43.70 -0.29 -16.68
C SER A 265 -43.27 0.57 -17.88
N ILE A 266 -44.23 1.02 -18.69
CA ILE A 266 -44.01 1.71 -19.98
C ILE A 266 -43.21 3.04 -19.83
N LEU A 267 -42.92 3.47 -18.61
CA LEU A 267 -42.15 4.67 -18.27
C LEU A 267 -40.64 4.45 -17.98
N THR A 268 -40.12 3.21 -17.93
CA THR A 268 -38.73 2.92 -17.50
C THR A 268 -37.71 2.72 -18.63
N LEU A 269 -37.95 3.24 -19.84
CA LEU A 269 -37.03 3.09 -20.99
C LEU A 269 -35.90 4.14 -21.07
N ARG A 270 -35.80 5.07 -20.11
CA ARG A 270 -34.75 6.11 -20.05
C ARG A 270 -33.54 5.86 -19.13
N PRO A 271 -33.51 4.93 -18.14
CA PRO A 271 -32.32 4.70 -17.30
C PRO A 271 -31.17 3.93 -17.96
N PHE A 272 -31.39 3.20 -19.07
CA PHE A 272 -30.40 2.26 -19.59
C PHE A 272 -29.21 2.91 -20.32
N ALA A 273 -29.43 4.07 -20.97
CA ALA A 273 -28.36 4.76 -21.71
C ALA A 273 -27.30 5.38 -20.78
N ALA A 274 -27.71 5.94 -19.63
CA ALA A 274 -26.79 6.50 -18.65
C ALA A 274 -25.93 5.43 -17.97
N ILE A 275 -26.46 4.21 -17.81
CA ILE A 275 -25.70 3.06 -17.30
C ILE A 275 -24.63 2.65 -18.32
N ILE A 276 -24.94 2.62 -19.62
CA ILE A 276 -23.97 2.26 -20.67
C ILE A 276 -22.82 3.28 -20.80
N ASP A 277 -23.13 4.58 -20.75
CA ASP A 277 -22.09 5.63 -20.82
C ASP A 277 -21.14 5.52 -19.61
N TYR A 278 -21.69 5.34 -18.42
CA TYR A 278 -20.93 5.13 -17.18
C TYR A 278 -20.07 3.85 -17.22
N LEU A 279 -20.60 2.75 -17.75
CA LEU A 279 -19.84 1.50 -17.91
C LEU A 279 -18.67 1.63 -18.88
N SER A 280 -18.79 2.51 -19.88
CA SER A 280 -17.72 2.78 -20.82
C SER A 280 -16.57 3.55 -20.16
N GLU A 281 -16.87 4.43 -19.21
CA GLU A 281 -15.88 5.15 -18.38
C GLU A 281 -15.17 4.18 -17.44
N VAL A 282 -15.92 3.43 -16.62
CA VAL A 282 -15.38 2.39 -15.72
C VAL A 282 -14.47 1.40 -16.46
N LYS A 283 -14.83 1.03 -17.69
CA LYS A 283 -14.02 0.15 -18.53
C LYS A 283 -12.65 0.73 -18.86
N LEU A 284 -12.58 2.02 -19.20
CA LEU A 284 -11.32 2.68 -19.55
C LEU A 284 -10.40 2.68 -18.33
N ASP A 285 -10.93 3.04 -17.17
CA ASP A 285 -10.17 3.12 -15.93
C ASP A 285 -9.67 1.74 -15.48
N VAL A 286 -10.57 0.74 -15.50
CA VAL A 286 -10.21 -0.66 -15.23
C VAL A 286 -9.12 -1.15 -16.18
N SER A 287 -9.20 -0.82 -17.48
CA SER A 287 -8.18 -1.21 -18.45
C SER A 287 -6.82 -0.56 -18.14
N GLU A 288 -6.82 0.70 -17.70
CA GLU A 288 -5.60 1.39 -17.29
C GLU A 288 -4.95 0.75 -16.05
N VAL A 289 -5.74 0.45 -15.00
CA VAL A 289 -5.23 -0.23 -13.79
C VAL A 289 -4.65 -1.59 -14.12
N ILE A 290 -5.34 -2.36 -14.95
CA ILE A 290 -4.89 -3.66 -15.43
C ILE A 290 -3.56 -3.57 -16.19
N ASP A 291 -3.41 -2.58 -17.06
CA ASP A 291 -2.17 -2.36 -17.81
C ASP A 291 -1.01 -1.99 -16.88
N LYS A 292 -1.26 -1.13 -15.88
CA LYS A 292 -0.29 -0.78 -14.83
C LYS A 292 0.13 -2.01 -14.03
N VAL A 293 -0.80 -2.88 -13.66
CA VAL A 293 -0.52 -4.12 -12.92
C VAL A 293 0.29 -5.11 -13.76
N THR A 294 -0.01 -5.20 -15.06
CA THR A 294 0.62 -6.17 -15.96
C THR A 294 2.02 -5.75 -16.40
N ASN A 295 2.32 -4.45 -16.48
CA ASN A 295 3.57 -3.95 -17.08
C ASN A 295 4.53 -3.27 -16.09
N SER A 296 4.94 -4.03 -15.08
CA SER A 296 5.82 -3.56 -14.01
C SER A 296 7.15 -2.97 -14.50
N LEU A 297 7.79 -3.54 -15.53
CA LEU A 297 9.06 -3.02 -16.04
C LEU A 297 8.90 -1.68 -16.79
N LYS A 298 7.81 -1.50 -17.56
CA LYS A 298 7.52 -0.19 -18.17
C LYS A 298 7.25 0.86 -17.10
N LEU A 299 6.58 0.45 -16.04
CA LEU A 299 6.23 1.33 -14.95
C LEU A 299 7.44 1.70 -14.07
N ILE A 300 8.33 0.75 -13.80
CA ILE A 300 9.35 0.89 -12.76
C ILE A 300 10.75 1.19 -13.31
N GLY A 301 11.02 0.98 -14.61
CA GLY A 301 12.25 1.43 -15.27
C GLY A 301 13.56 0.75 -14.80
N ASP A 302 13.55 0.08 -13.65
CA ASP A 302 14.67 -0.61 -13.00
C ASP A 302 14.36 -2.12 -12.87
N PRO A 303 15.26 -3.02 -13.32
CA PRO A 303 15.03 -4.46 -13.25
C PRO A 303 14.90 -5.04 -11.84
N TYR A 304 15.60 -4.49 -10.84
CA TYR A 304 15.53 -4.97 -9.47
C TYR A 304 14.20 -4.58 -8.83
N LEU A 305 13.80 -3.33 -8.97
CA LEU A 305 12.53 -2.85 -8.45
C LEU A 305 11.33 -3.47 -9.17
N ALA A 306 11.45 -3.80 -10.46
CA ALA A 306 10.44 -4.59 -11.17
C ALA A 306 10.30 -6.01 -10.56
N ARG A 307 11.39 -6.64 -10.11
CA ARG A 307 11.33 -7.92 -9.38
C ARG A 307 10.66 -7.77 -8.03
N VAL A 308 10.98 -6.71 -7.28
CA VAL A 308 10.31 -6.37 -6.01
C VAL A 308 8.80 -6.26 -6.21
N TYR A 309 8.37 -5.47 -7.20
CA TYR A 309 6.96 -5.32 -7.53
C TYR A 309 6.32 -6.65 -7.92
N ASN A 310 6.96 -7.47 -8.75
CA ASN A 310 6.39 -8.76 -9.16
C ASN A 310 6.20 -9.72 -7.97
N VAL A 311 7.11 -9.72 -7.00
CA VAL A 311 6.95 -10.50 -5.77
C VAL A 311 5.79 -9.93 -4.94
N ALA A 312 5.72 -8.61 -4.76
CA ALA A 312 4.61 -7.96 -4.06
C ALA A 312 3.26 -8.25 -4.73
N ALA A 313 3.16 -8.08 -6.05
CA ALA A 313 1.96 -8.35 -6.84
C ALA A 313 1.49 -9.81 -6.71
N THR A 314 2.44 -10.75 -6.66
CA THR A 314 2.15 -12.17 -6.43
C THR A 314 1.65 -12.40 -5.01
N ARG A 315 2.33 -11.81 -4.01
CA ARG A 315 1.93 -11.91 -2.60
C ARG A 315 0.53 -11.36 -2.39
N PHE A 316 0.23 -10.18 -2.93
CA PHE A 316 -1.06 -9.49 -2.82
C PHE A 316 -2.16 -10.09 -3.71
N GLY A 317 -1.84 -11.10 -4.53
CA GLY A 317 -2.83 -11.76 -5.40
C GLY A 317 -3.42 -10.83 -6.47
N LEU A 318 -2.66 -9.81 -6.93
CA LEU A 318 -3.17 -8.81 -7.88
C LEU A 318 -3.70 -9.46 -9.17
N SER A 319 -3.09 -10.55 -9.60
CA SER A 319 -3.54 -11.29 -10.79
C SER A 319 -4.91 -11.93 -10.62
N ALA A 320 -5.26 -12.40 -9.42
CA ALA A 320 -6.56 -12.98 -9.12
C ALA A 320 -7.64 -11.90 -9.09
N TRP A 321 -7.36 -10.77 -8.44
CA TRP A 321 -8.25 -9.61 -8.44
C TRP A 321 -8.47 -9.04 -9.86
N GLN A 322 -7.40 -8.91 -10.64
CA GLN A 322 -7.48 -8.53 -12.05
C GLN A 322 -8.37 -9.48 -12.86
N ALA A 323 -8.27 -10.79 -12.64
CA ALA A 323 -9.11 -11.76 -13.33
C ALA A 323 -10.60 -11.62 -12.95
N SER A 324 -10.88 -11.41 -11.66
CA SER A 324 -12.24 -11.16 -11.15
C SER A 324 -12.87 -9.93 -11.79
N VAL A 325 -12.16 -8.79 -11.74
CA VAL A 325 -12.61 -7.52 -12.32
C VAL A 325 -12.89 -7.67 -13.83
N ARG A 326 -11.98 -8.31 -14.59
CA ARG A 326 -12.18 -8.56 -16.03
C ARG A 326 -13.43 -9.40 -16.31
N GLN A 327 -13.67 -10.44 -15.52
CA GLN A 327 -14.83 -11.31 -15.68
C GLN A 327 -16.13 -10.58 -15.37
N LYS A 328 -16.17 -9.78 -14.30
CA LYS A 328 -17.34 -8.99 -13.94
C LYS A 328 -17.64 -7.94 -15.01
N LEU A 329 -16.61 -7.22 -15.48
CA LEU A 329 -16.75 -6.24 -16.55
C LEU A 329 -17.32 -6.87 -17.83
N ALA A 330 -16.79 -8.02 -18.26
CA ALA A 330 -17.31 -8.73 -19.43
C ALA A 330 -18.76 -9.21 -19.25
N THR A 331 -19.15 -9.55 -18.02
CA THR A 331 -20.54 -9.94 -17.70
C THR A 331 -21.46 -8.74 -17.83
N VAL A 332 -21.07 -7.60 -17.26
CA VAL A 332 -21.83 -6.35 -17.33
C VAL A 332 -22.00 -5.86 -18.77
N GLU A 333 -20.97 -6.02 -19.62
CA GLU A 333 -21.05 -5.69 -21.05
C GLU A 333 -22.02 -6.58 -21.84
N SER A 334 -22.38 -7.76 -21.32
CA SER A 334 -23.24 -8.73 -22.00
C SER A 334 -24.72 -8.62 -21.65
N LEU A 335 -25.08 -7.78 -20.67
CA LEU A 335 -26.45 -7.51 -20.22
C LEU A 335 -27.19 -6.55 -21.16
#